data_AF-A0A328C4A0-F1
#
_entry.id   AF-A0A328C4A0-F1
#
_cell.length_a   1.000
_cell.length_b   1.000
_cell.length_c   1.000
_cell.angle_alpha   90.00
_cell.angle_beta   90.00
_cell.angle_gamma   90.00
#
_symmetry.space_group_name_H-M   'P 1'
#
loop_
_entity.id
_entity.type
_entity.pdbx_description
1 polymer ?
#
loop_
_entity_poly.entity_id
_entity_poly.type
_entity_poly.pdbx_seq_one_letter_code
_entity_poly.pdbx_strand_id
1 'polypeptide(L)'
;MGVIYLLIYVFGSVIVSTGSWRVFTAVLEGDPIMAGLRILGFGTLMIVMAAVLHAVVLLRHEDGGLREGRNPVGPRWLVLGLMGWWGPTLAAWIQFECFLDPIRMFPLVTLGGACAVALWGVFRGLPGRTYQGPVGMVAMSLVGIPMGLMTLSVPVKHFTYHLSAVDIGSYSTGALYGERSRAILNADDVTYLETSAPIFGEESQPFLEVLASARTINVAEEIAAGRMRELEDGTWIKIHDDGREEVLEELENFGERLDVALAADAATAAEAAARERAAWEAYVEERRQGGRIFGFGRAWIRRSADAS
;
A
#
# COMPACT_ATOMS: atom_id res chain seq x y z
N MET A 1 -5.72 -26.38 -31.28
CA MET A 1 -5.75 -26.74 -29.84
C MET A 1 -4.42 -26.49 -29.14
N GLY A 2 -3.28 -26.93 -29.71
CA GLY A 2 -1.93 -26.70 -29.15
C GLY A 2 -1.63 -25.26 -28.71
N VAL A 3 -1.90 -24.30 -29.58
CA VAL A 3 -1.61 -22.88 -29.34
C VAL A 3 -2.53 -22.26 -28.28
N ILE A 4 -3.77 -22.74 -28.15
CA ILE A 4 -4.79 -22.12 -27.29
C ILE A 4 -4.46 -22.31 -25.82
N TYR A 5 -4.13 -23.54 -25.37
CA TYR A 5 -3.79 -23.74 -23.95
C TYR A 5 -2.47 -23.03 -23.60
N LEU A 6 -1.52 -22.93 -24.53
CA LEU A 6 -0.25 -22.25 -24.32
C LEU A 6 -0.45 -20.75 -24.14
N LEU A 7 -1.31 -20.13 -24.97
CA LEU A 7 -1.72 -18.75 -24.78
C LEU A 7 -2.41 -18.54 -23.43
N ILE A 8 -3.32 -19.44 -23.02
CA ILE A 8 -3.99 -19.35 -21.71
C ILE A 8 -2.96 -19.48 -20.57
N TYR A 9 -1.93 -20.33 -20.69
CA TYR A 9 -0.84 -20.37 -19.71
C TYR A 9 -0.05 -19.07 -19.65
N VAL A 10 0.27 -18.46 -20.79
CA VAL A 10 1.01 -17.18 -20.85
C VAL A 10 0.17 -16.08 -20.20
N PHE A 11 -1.07 -15.88 -20.64
CA PHE A 11 -1.97 -14.88 -20.05
C PHE A 11 -2.27 -15.16 -18.58
N GLY A 12 -2.55 -16.42 -18.24
CA GLY A 12 -2.78 -16.84 -16.86
C GLY A 12 -1.56 -16.55 -15.97
N SER A 13 -0.34 -16.83 -16.45
CA SER A 13 0.90 -16.55 -15.70
C SER A 13 1.13 -15.05 -15.52
N VAL A 14 0.88 -14.25 -16.55
CA VAL A 14 0.97 -12.77 -16.46
C VAL A 14 -0.04 -12.22 -15.46
N ILE A 15 -1.28 -12.72 -15.48
CA ILE A 15 -2.34 -12.29 -14.57
C ILE A 15 -2.04 -12.74 -13.14
N VAL A 16 -1.58 -13.98 -12.93
CA VAL A 16 -1.16 -14.47 -11.62
C VAL A 16 0.01 -13.63 -11.09
N SER A 17 1.02 -13.35 -11.92
CA SER A 17 2.16 -12.51 -11.52
C SER A 17 1.70 -11.11 -11.11
N THR A 18 0.85 -10.48 -11.92
CA THR A 18 0.28 -9.15 -11.63
C THR A 18 -0.59 -9.18 -10.36
N GLY A 19 -1.41 -10.21 -10.18
CA GLY A 19 -2.26 -10.40 -9.01
C GLY A 19 -1.45 -10.64 -7.74
N SER A 20 -0.45 -11.52 -7.79
CA SER A 20 0.49 -11.76 -6.69
C SER A 20 1.24 -10.49 -6.31
N TRP A 21 1.69 -9.72 -7.29
CA TRP A 21 2.33 -8.43 -7.05
C TRP A 21 1.40 -7.44 -6.34
N ARG A 22 0.15 -7.29 -6.82
CA ARG A 22 -0.83 -6.40 -6.17
C ARG A 22 -1.23 -6.86 -4.78
N VAL A 23 -1.37 -8.17 -4.54
CA VAL A 23 -1.60 -8.69 -3.19
C VAL A 23 -0.41 -8.37 -2.31
N PHE A 24 0.80 -8.54 -2.83
CA PHE A 24 2.02 -8.23 -2.10
C PHE A 24 2.09 -6.75 -1.74
N THR A 25 1.96 -5.82 -2.70
CA THR A 25 1.98 -4.38 -2.43
C THR A 25 0.86 -3.97 -1.47
N ALA A 26 -0.36 -4.47 -1.65
CA ALA A 26 -1.46 -4.17 -0.74
C ALA A 26 -1.19 -4.65 0.70
N VAL A 27 -0.51 -5.79 0.88
CA VAL A 27 -0.07 -6.25 2.20
C VAL A 27 0.98 -5.33 2.82
N LEU A 28 1.89 -4.79 2.00
CA LEU A 28 2.94 -3.87 2.44
C LEU A 28 2.37 -2.51 2.82
N GLU A 29 1.40 -2.02 2.05
CA GLU A 29 0.81 -0.68 2.16
C GLU A 29 -0.37 -0.64 3.14
N GLY A 30 -0.80 -1.78 3.69
CA GLY A 30 -1.99 -1.87 4.56
C GLY A 30 -3.32 -1.75 3.81
N ASP A 31 -3.27 -1.71 2.48
CA ASP A 31 -4.39 -1.57 1.58
C ASP A 31 -5.29 -2.81 1.49
N PRO A 32 -6.55 -2.65 1.05
CA PRO A 32 -7.48 -3.76 0.88
C PRO A 32 -6.99 -4.77 -0.17
N ILE A 33 -6.54 -5.95 0.31
CA ILE A 33 -6.01 -7.06 -0.51
C ILE A 33 -7.02 -7.67 -1.49
N MET A 34 -8.31 -7.33 -1.37
CA MET A 34 -9.40 -7.97 -2.12
C MET A 34 -9.28 -7.77 -3.64
N ALA A 35 -8.82 -6.59 -4.08
CA ALA A 35 -8.60 -6.30 -5.49
C ALA A 35 -7.49 -7.19 -6.09
N GLY A 36 -6.38 -7.32 -5.37
CA GLY A 36 -5.27 -8.21 -5.75
C GLY A 36 -5.70 -9.68 -5.76
N LEU A 37 -6.44 -10.13 -4.74
CA LEU A 37 -6.93 -11.50 -4.62
C LEU A 37 -7.86 -11.89 -5.76
N ARG A 38 -8.73 -10.99 -6.23
CA ARG A 38 -9.62 -11.24 -7.38
C ARG A 38 -8.81 -11.46 -8.67
N ILE A 39 -7.79 -10.64 -8.91
CA ILE A 39 -6.90 -10.76 -10.08
C ILE A 39 -6.11 -12.07 -9.99
N LEU A 40 -5.53 -12.37 -8.82
CA LEU A 40 -4.81 -13.62 -8.56
C LEU A 40 -5.72 -14.83 -8.78
N GLY A 41 -6.92 -14.84 -8.21
CA GLY A 41 -7.90 -15.92 -8.35
C GLY A 41 -8.32 -16.16 -9.80
N PHE A 42 -8.54 -15.08 -10.56
CA PHE A 42 -8.84 -15.18 -11.99
C PHE A 42 -7.68 -15.78 -12.78
N GLY A 43 -6.44 -15.33 -12.54
CA GLY A 43 -5.25 -15.92 -13.16
C GLY A 43 -5.06 -17.40 -12.81
N THR A 44 -5.27 -17.77 -11.55
CA THR A 44 -5.19 -19.16 -11.09
C THR A 44 -6.24 -20.02 -11.77
N LEU A 45 -7.48 -19.54 -11.92
CA LEU A 45 -8.53 -20.22 -12.67
C LEU A 45 -8.13 -20.44 -14.13
N MET A 46 -7.51 -19.45 -14.78
CA MET A 46 -7.00 -19.60 -16.14
C MET A 46 -5.92 -20.68 -16.24
N ILE A 47 -4.98 -20.75 -15.29
CA ILE A 47 -3.96 -21.80 -15.24
C ILE A 47 -4.60 -23.18 -15.07
N VAL A 48 -5.59 -23.31 -14.18
CA VAL A 48 -6.34 -24.58 -13.99
C VAL A 48 -7.04 -24.98 -15.28
N MET A 49 -7.72 -24.04 -15.94
CA MET A 49 -8.39 -24.29 -17.23
C MET A 49 -7.39 -24.69 -18.32
N ALA A 50 -6.23 -24.03 -18.40
CA ALA A 50 -5.16 -24.39 -19.31
C ALA A 50 -4.60 -25.80 -19.02
N ALA A 51 -4.48 -26.17 -17.74
CA ALA A 51 -4.06 -27.51 -17.33
C ALA A 51 -5.06 -28.60 -17.72
N VAL A 52 -6.36 -28.34 -17.57
CA VAL A 52 -7.41 -29.23 -18.04
C VAL A 52 -7.35 -29.37 -19.56
N LEU A 53 -7.27 -28.26 -20.30
CA LEU A 53 -7.14 -28.29 -21.76
C LEU A 53 -5.88 -29.02 -22.23
N HIS A 54 -4.75 -28.80 -21.56
CA HIS A 54 -3.49 -29.49 -21.83
C HIS A 54 -3.64 -31.00 -21.56
N ALA A 55 -4.27 -31.40 -20.46
CA ALA A 55 -4.57 -32.80 -20.16
C ALA A 55 -5.50 -33.44 -21.21
N VAL A 56 -6.53 -32.74 -21.67
CA VAL A 56 -7.43 -33.22 -22.75
C VAL A 56 -6.69 -33.38 -24.08
N VAL A 57 -5.78 -32.47 -24.40
CA VAL A 57 -4.93 -32.59 -25.61
C VAL A 57 -4.00 -33.80 -25.49
N LEU A 58 -3.37 -34.00 -24.32
CA LEU A 58 -2.52 -35.16 -24.05
C LEU A 58 -3.29 -36.48 -24.14
N LEU A 59 -4.52 -36.53 -23.61
CA LEU A 59 -5.42 -37.68 -23.74
C LEU A 59 -5.76 -38.01 -25.19
N ARG A 60 -5.97 -36.98 -26.02
CA ARG A 60 -6.41 -37.14 -27.41
C ARG A 60 -5.30 -37.53 -28.38
N HIS A 61 -4.03 -37.26 -28.04
CA HIS A 61 -2.95 -37.48 -28.99
C HIS A 61 -2.37 -38.89 -28.98
N GLU A 62 -2.63 -39.77 -27.98
CA GLU A 62 -2.06 -41.14 -27.78
C GLU A 62 -0.52 -41.24 -27.85
N ASP A 63 0.14 -40.43 -28.67
CA ASP A 63 1.48 -39.90 -28.53
C ASP A 63 1.57 -39.13 -27.21
N GLY A 64 1.82 -39.89 -26.15
CA GLY A 64 2.67 -39.45 -25.05
C GLY A 64 4.03 -39.07 -25.63
N GLY A 65 4.08 -37.93 -26.31
CA GLY A 65 5.23 -37.39 -26.98
C GLY A 65 6.34 -37.21 -25.97
N LEU A 66 7.20 -38.22 -25.91
CA LEU A 66 8.55 -38.24 -25.39
C LEU A 66 8.75 -37.40 -24.13
N ARG A 67 8.92 -38.09 -22.99
CA ARG A 67 10.28 -38.26 -22.46
C ARG A 67 10.26 -39.23 -21.29
N GLU A 68 11.00 -40.32 -21.44
CA GLU A 68 11.92 -40.82 -20.41
C GLU A 68 12.86 -39.67 -20.00
N GLY A 69 12.30 -38.65 -19.36
CA GLY A 69 13.00 -37.48 -18.89
C GLY A 69 13.20 -37.73 -17.43
N ARG A 70 14.40 -38.22 -17.08
CA ARG A 70 14.94 -38.26 -15.72
C ARG A 70 14.19 -37.26 -14.85
N ASN A 71 13.57 -37.75 -13.76
CA ASN A 71 13.03 -36.89 -12.73
C ASN A 71 14.14 -35.89 -12.32
N PRO A 72 14.11 -34.63 -12.77
CA PRO A 72 15.29 -33.76 -12.71
C PRO A 72 15.56 -33.29 -11.27
N VAL A 73 14.63 -33.59 -10.37
CA VAL A 73 14.49 -33.07 -9.01
C VAL A 73 14.85 -34.15 -7.99
N GLY A 74 16.16 -34.38 -7.84
CA GLY A 74 16.68 -35.10 -6.68
C GLY A 74 16.41 -34.37 -5.35
N PRO A 75 16.69 -35.00 -4.20
CA PRO A 75 16.46 -34.40 -2.88
C PRO A 75 17.21 -33.07 -2.67
N ARG A 76 18.32 -32.83 -3.40
CA ARG A 76 19.04 -31.55 -3.40
C ARG A 76 18.16 -30.37 -3.80
N TRP A 77 17.22 -30.56 -4.72
CA TRP A 77 16.31 -29.50 -5.14
C TRP A 77 15.26 -29.16 -4.10
N LEU A 78 14.80 -30.14 -3.31
CA LEU A 78 13.96 -29.85 -2.15
C LEU A 78 14.71 -28.98 -1.15
N VAL A 79 15.97 -29.32 -0.87
CA VAL A 79 16.81 -28.53 0.05
C VAL A 79 16.99 -27.11 -0.48
N LEU A 80 17.31 -26.93 -1.76
CA LEU A 80 17.42 -25.60 -2.37
C LEU A 80 16.10 -24.83 -2.34
N GLY A 81 14.97 -25.49 -2.60
CA GLY A 81 13.63 -24.88 -2.50
C GLY A 81 13.30 -24.45 -1.08
N LEU A 82 13.56 -25.31 -0.09
CA LEU A 82 13.37 -25.00 1.33
C LEU A 82 14.29 -23.88 1.81
N MET A 83 15.56 -23.87 1.37
CA MET A 83 16.49 -22.79 1.69
C MET A 83 16.05 -21.47 1.05
N GLY A 84 15.59 -21.48 -0.20
CA GLY A 84 15.03 -20.30 -0.85
C GLY A 84 13.75 -19.82 -0.17
N TRP A 85 12.91 -20.72 0.32
CA TRP A 85 11.66 -20.40 0.98
C TRP A 85 11.87 -19.88 2.41
N TRP A 86 12.49 -20.67 3.28
CA TRP A 86 12.63 -20.38 4.71
C TRP A 86 13.87 -19.56 5.04
N GLY A 87 14.95 -19.68 4.27
CA GLY A 87 16.22 -18.99 4.55
C GLY A 87 16.07 -17.48 4.70
N PRO A 88 15.43 -16.77 3.74
CA PRO A 88 15.21 -15.33 3.88
C PRO A 88 14.37 -14.96 5.11
N THR A 89 13.33 -15.74 5.41
CA THR A 89 12.45 -15.49 6.56
C THR A 89 13.18 -15.68 7.89
N LEU A 90 14.00 -16.73 8.01
CA LEU A 90 14.82 -16.98 9.18
C LEU A 90 15.90 -15.91 9.34
N ALA A 91 16.54 -15.49 8.25
CA ALA A 91 17.52 -14.40 8.28
C ALA A 91 16.89 -13.08 8.74
N ALA A 92 15.69 -12.76 8.25
CA ALA A 92 14.93 -11.58 8.70
C ALA A 92 14.55 -11.68 10.18
N TRP A 93 14.16 -12.87 10.66
CA TRP A 93 13.90 -13.09 12.08
C TRP A 93 15.15 -12.92 12.95
N ILE A 94 16.29 -13.45 12.51
CA ILE A 94 17.57 -13.25 13.22
C ILE A 94 17.93 -11.76 13.24
N GLN A 95 17.75 -11.04 12.14
CA GLN A 95 17.96 -9.58 12.10
C GLN A 95 17.06 -8.86 13.10
N PHE A 96 15.78 -9.24 13.17
CA PHE A 96 14.83 -8.73 14.13
C PHE A 96 15.27 -8.95 15.58
N GLU A 97 15.64 -10.18 15.95
CA GLU A 97 16.10 -10.53 17.30
C GLU A 97 17.45 -9.87 17.66
N CYS A 98 18.32 -9.64 16.68
CA CYS A 98 19.61 -8.97 16.86
C CYS A 98 19.54 -7.44 16.79
N PHE A 99 18.34 -6.85 16.70
CA PHE A 99 18.15 -5.40 16.59
C PHE A 99 18.88 -4.77 15.37
N LEU A 100 19.02 -5.53 14.29
CA LEU A 100 19.62 -5.06 13.03
C LEU A 100 18.54 -4.42 12.16
N ASP A 101 18.52 -3.09 12.14
CA ASP A 101 17.60 -2.29 11.34
C ASP A 101 18.36 -1.65 10.15
N PRO A 102 17.83 -1.66 8.90
CA PRO A 102 16.56 -2.25 8.47
C PRO A 102 16.61 -3.77 8.30
N ILE A 103 15.49 -4.43 8.59
CA ILE A 103 15.28 -5.86 8.33
C ILE A 103 15.14 -6.07 6.83
N ARG A 104 16.02 -6.88 6.25
CA ARG A 104 16.06 -7.13 4.81
C ARG A 104 15.26 -8.36 4.46
N MET A 105 14.22 -8.19 3.65
CA MET A 105 13.42 -9.30 3.14
C MET A 105 13.62 -9.51 1.63
N PHE A 106 13.57 -10.77 1.20
CA PHE A 106 13.77 -11.18 -0.19
C PHE A 106 12.51 -11.89 -0.75
N PRO A 107 11.43 -11.14 -1.02
CA PRO A 107 10.12 -11.72 -1.35
C PRO A 107 10.12 -12.62 -2.58
N LEU A 108 10.87 -12.25 -3.62
CA LEU A 108 10.98 -13.06 -4.84
C LEU A 108 11.67 -14.41 -4.58
N VAL A 109 12.69 -14.43 -3.70
CA VAL A 109 13.42 -15.65 -3.35
C VAL A 109 12.52 -16.57 -2.53
N THR A 110 11.81 -16.02 -1.53
CA THR A 110 10.84 -16.75 -0.70
C THR A 110 9.70 -17.35 -1.55
N LEU A 111 9.12 -16.56 -2.45
CA LEU A 111 8.05 -17.00 -3.35
C LEU A 111 8.56 -18.08 -4.33
N GLY A 112 9.71 -17.86 -4.95
CA GLY A 112 10.34 -18.83 -5.85
C GLY A 112 10.67 -20.15 -5.14
N GLY A 113 11.16 -20.09 -3.91
CA GLY A 113 11.41 -21.25 -3.06
C GLY A 113 10.15 -22.05 -2.77
N ALA A 114 9.05 -21.39 -2.36
CA ALA A 114 7.77 -22.05 -2.10
C ALA A 114 7.21 -22.73 -3.36
N CYS A 115 7.30 -22.07 -4.52
CA CYS A 115 6.93 -22.66 -5.81
C CYS A 115 7.81 -23.86 -6.18
N ALA A 116 9.13 -23.80 -5.93
CA ALA A 116 10.04 -24.89 -6.19
C ALA A 116 9.74 -26.12 -5.32
N VAL A 117 9.37 -25.92 -4.04
CA VAL A 117 8.94 -27.00 -3.14
C VAL A 117 7.63 -27.64 -3.62
N ALA A 118 6.64 -26.83 -4.02
CA ALA A 118 5.38 -27.33 -4.57
C ALA A 118 5.61 -28.18 -5.84
N LEU A 119 6.46 -27.69 -6.75
CA LEU A 119 6.82 -28.39 -7.99
C LEU A 119 7.58 -29.69 -7.70
N TRP A 120 8.53 -29.67 -6.76
CA TRP A 120 9.24 -30.85 -6.30
C TRP A 120 8.27 -31.92 -5.77
N GLY A 121 7.27 -31.52 -4.97
CA GLY A 121 6.26 -32.44 -4.43
C GLY A 121 5.50 -33.17 -5.54
N VAL A 122 5.05 -32.43 -6.57
CA VAL A 122 4.37 -33.03 -7.74
C VAL A 122 5.29 -33.97 -8.50
N PHE A 123 6.52 -33.55 -8.78
CA PHE A 123 7.47 -34.33 -9.56
C PHE A 123 7.97 -35.57 -8.81
N ARG A 124 7.97 -35.55 -7.47
CA ARG A 124 8.26 -36.70 -6.63
C ARG A 124 7.09 -37.67 -6.48
N GLY A 125 5.86 -37.16 -6.44
CA GLY A 125 4.62 -37.94 -6.26
C GLY A 125 4.06 -38.53 -7.55
N LEU A 126 4.32 -37.90 -8.69
CA LEU A 126 3.85 -38.33 -10.02
C LEU A 126 5.01 -38.52 -11.01
N PRO A 127 6.06 -39.30 -10.67
CA PRO A 127 7.23 -39.44 -11.53
C PRO A 127 6.85 -40.09 -12.87
N GLY A 128 7.18 -39.44 -13.98
CA GLY A 128 7.00 -40.00 -15.33
C GLY A 128 5.55 -40.12 -15.77
N ARG A 129 4.60 -39.49 -15.06
CA ARG A 129 3.18 -39.49 -15.45
C ARG A 129 2.93 -38.41 -16.52
N THR A 130 2.09 -38.73 -17.49
CA THR A 130 1.73 -37.85 -18.62
C THR A 130 1.26 -36.46 -18.18
N TYR A 131 0.56 -36.36 -17.04
CA TYR A 131 0.01 -35.10 -16.53
C TYR A 131 0.92 -34.35 -15.56
N GLN A 132 2.17 -34.79 -15.37
CA GLN A 132 3.10 -34.22 -14.39
C GLN A 132 3.33 -32.71 -14.61
N GLY A 133 3.48 -32.26 -15.85
CA GLY A 133 3.64 -30.83 -16.19
C GLY A 133 2.42 -29.98 -15.83
N PRO A 134 1.22 -30.29 -16.36
CA PRO A 134 -0.02 -29.59 -16.02
C PRO A 134 -0.30 -29.54 -14.52
N VAL A 135 -0.13 -30.67 -13.81
CA VAL A 135 -0.34 -30.74 -12.35
C VAL A 135 0.70 -29.88 -11.61
N GLY A 136 1.94 -29.82 -12.10
CA GLY A 136 2.98 -28.97 -11.53
C GLY A 136 2.63 -27.49 -11.57
N MET A 137 2.10 -27.01 -12.70
CA MET A 137 1.66 -25.60 -12.86
C MET A 137 0.50 -25.27 -11.92
N VAL A 138 -0.46 -26.19 -11.77
CA VAL A 138 -1.59 -26.05 -10.84
C VAL A 138 -1.12 -26.04 -9.38
N ALA A 139 -0.17 -26.91 -9.02
CA ALA A 139 0.38 -26.93 -7.66
C ALA A 139 1.15 -25.65 -7.33
N MET A 140 1.89 -25.09 -8.29
CA MET A 140 2.55 -23.80 -8.11
C MET A 140 1.54 -22.67 -7.86
N SER A 141 0.44 -22.61 -8.63
CA SER A 141 -0.55 -21.53 -8.51
C SER A 141 -1.45 -21.66 -7.27
N LEU A 142 -1.85 -22.87 -6.91
CA LEU A 142 -2.76 -23.12 -5.77
C LEU A 142 -2.05 -23.27 -4.44
N VAL A 143 -0.80 -23.72 -4.42
CA VAL A 143 -0.07 -24.01 -3.18
C VAL A 143 1.17 -23.15 -3.06
N GLY A 144 2.06 -23.19 -4.05
CA GLY A 144 3.35 -22.50 -3.99
C GLY A 144 3.22 -20.99 -3.79
N ILE A 145 2.41 -20.34 -4.62
CA ILE A 145 2.21 -18.89 -4.59
C ILE A 145 1.52 -18.44 -3.30
N PRO A 146 0.35 -19.00 -2.90
CA PRO A 146 -0.30 -18.62 -1.65
C PRO A 146 0.58 -18.85 -0.42
N MET A 147 1.30 -19.97 -0.34
CA MET A 147 2.20 -20.23 0.80
C MET A 147 3.38 -19.26 0.84
N GLY A 148 3.99 -18.95 -0.31
CA GLY A 148 5.06 -17.96 -0.38
C GLY A 148 4.57 -16.58 0.08
N LEU A 149 3.39 -16.15 -0.38
CA LEU A 149 2.78 -14.87 0.04
C LEU A 149 2.44 -14.85 1.53
N MET A 150 1.88 -15.93 2.09
CA MET A 150 1.60 -16.03 3.53
C MET A 150 2.88 -15.94 4.36
N THR A 151 3.93 -16.63 3.94
CA THR A 151 5.23 -16.64 4.63
C THR A 151 5.90 -15.25 4.63
N LEU A 152 5.55 -14.38 3.68
CA LEU A 152 6.03 -13.00 3.63
C LEU A 152 5.14 -12.05 4.44
N SER A 153 3.83 -12.16 4.27
CA SER A 153 2.87 -11.24 4.89
C SER A 153 2.88 -11.27 6.42
N VAL A 154 3.02 -12.45 7.03
CA VAL A 154 2.97 -12.58 8.49
C VAL A 154 4.19 -11.93 9.17
N PRO A 155 5.45 -12.25 8.76
CA PRO A 155 6.62 -11.60 9.33
C PRO A 155 6.67 -10.10 9.06
N VAL A 156 6.33 -9.64 7.85
CA VAL A 156 6.28 -8.20 7.54
C VAL A 156 5.35 -7.49 8.52
N LYS A 157 4.10 -7.97 8.68
CA LYS A 157 3.15 -7.38 9.62
C LYS A 157 3.66 -7.39 11.05
N HIS A 158 4.33 -8.47 11.46
CA HIS A 158 4.92 -8.58 12.79
C HIS A 158 6.05 -7.57 13.01
N PHE A 159 6.99 -7.46 12.07
CA PHE A 159 8.12 -6.53 12.15
C PHE A 159 7.67 -5.07 12.08
N THR A 160 6.69 -4.75 11.24
CA THR A 160 6.12 -3.39 11.17
C THR A 160 5.31 -3.04 12.43
N TYR A 161 4.52 -3.98 12.98
CA TYR A 161 3.86 -3.80 14.28
C TYR A 161 4.88 -3.52 15.39
N HIS A 162 6.00 -4.23 15.31
CA HIS A 162 7.17 -4.01 16.11
C HIS A 162 8.08 -2.95 15.48
N LEU A 163 7.54 -1.80 15.05
CA LEU A 163 8.24 -0.55 14.65
C LEU A 163 9.66 -0.69 14.09
N SER A 164 9.95 -1.73 13.32
CA SER A 164 11.25 -1.97 12.69
C SER A 164 11.09 -1.64 11.22
N ALA A 165 12.09 -0.97 10.65
CA ALA A 165 12.06 -0.68 9.24
C ALA A 165 12.26 -1.98 8.46
N VAL A 166 11.34 -2.33 7.57
CA VAL A 166 11.50 -3.49 6.69
C VAL A 166 11.93 -2.96 5.32
N ASP A 167 13.19 -3.19 4.96
CA ASP A 167 13.70 -2.92 3.61
C ASP A 167 13.31 -4.09 2.71
N ILE A 168 12.32 -3.82 1.85
CA ILE A 168 11.87 -4.75 0.83
C ILE A 168 12.43 -4.26 -0.49
N GLY A 169 13.42 -5.00 -0.99
CA GLY A 169 13.86 -4.84 -2.37
C GLY A 169 12.73 -5.28 -3.31
N SER A 170 12.08 -4.31 -3.94
CA SER A 170 11.04 -4.50 -4.93
C SER A 170 11.53 -3.96 -6.28
N TYR A 171 11.00 -4.47 -7.40
CA TYR A 171 11.24 -3.86 -8.71
C TYR A 171 10.01 -3.02 -9.04
N SER A 172 10.19 -1.71 -9.19
CA SER A 172 9.09 -0.83 -9.60
C SER A 172 8.71 -1.16 -11.04
N THR A 173 7.43 -1.49 -11.25
CA THR A 173 6.85 -1.69 -12.59
C THR A 173 6.54 -0.37 -13.32
N GLY A 174 6.83 0.79 -12.74
CA GLY A 174 6.52 2.11 -13.32
C GLY A 174 7.56 2.64 -14.31
N ALA A 175 8.79 2.13 -14.28
CA ALA A 175 9.87 2.58 -15.17
C ALA A 175 10.20 1.52 -16.23
N LEU A 176 10.33 1.94 -17.49
CA LEU A 176 10.65 1.10 -18.66
C LEU A 176 12.00 0.34 -18.52
N TYR A 177 12.81 0.75 -17.55
CA TYR A 177 14.03 0.07 -17.11
C TYR A 177 13.83 -0.24 -15.62
N GLY A 178 13.83 -1.52 -15.24
CA GLY A 178 13.53 -1.98 -13.89
C GLY A 178 14.38 -1.32 -12.82
N GLU A 179 13.88 -0.20 -12.29
CA GLU A 179 14.50 0.51 -11.19
C GLU A 179 14.22 -0.30 -9.92
N ARG A 180 15.30 -0.65 -9.22
CA ARG A 180 15.23 -1.33 -7.93
C ARG A 180 14.63 -0.33 -6.94
N SER A 181 13.33 -0.42 -6.73
CA SER A 181 12.64 0.35 -5.71
C SER A 181 12.93 -0.30 -4.36
N ARG A 182 13.65 0.42 -3.49
CA ARG A 182 13.71 0.06 -2.08
C ARG A 182 12.50 0.70 -1.43
N ALA A 183 11.48 -0.11 -1.14
CA ALA A 183 10.45 0.31 -0.21
C ALA A 183 11.01 0.04 1.18
N ILE A 184 11.46 1.10 1.86
CA ILE A 184 11.71 1.04 3.30
C ILE A 184 10.34 1.28 3.94
N LEU A 185 9.69 0.21 4.39
CA LEU A 185 8.50 0.33 5.21
C LEU A 185 8.96 0.81 6.59
N ASN A 186 9.07 2.11 6.74
CA ASN A 186 9.28 2.72 8.04
C ASN A 186 7.97 2.60 8.80
N ALA A 187 8.01 2.07 10.01
CA ALA A 187 6.88 2.18 10.92
C ALA A 187 6.61 3.64 11.38
N ASP A 188 7.49 4.56 10.96
CA ASP A 188 7.45 5.99 11.19
C ASP A 188 6.83 6.75 9.99
N ASP A 189 6.18 6.06 9.03
CA ASP A 189 5.67 6.72 7.82
C ASP A 189 4.51 7.68 8.13
N VAL A 190 4.78 8.96 7.91
CA VAL A 190 3.95 10.13 8.25
C VAL A 190 2.67 10.19 7.39
N THR A 191 2.59 9.38 6.34
CA THR A 191 1.41 9.25 5.46
C THR A 191 0.14 8.81 6.21
N TYR A 192 0.25 8.16 7.37
CA TYR A 192 -0.90 7.83 8.22
C TYR A 192 -1.54 9.06 8.91
N LEU A 193 -0.80 10.16 9.04
CA LEU A 193 -1.22 11.42 9.68
C LEU A 193 -1.67 12.49 8.68
N GLU A 194 -1.56 12.25 7.37
CA GLU A 194 -2.13 13.14 6.36
C GLU A 194 -3.65 13.00 6.33
N THR A 195 -4.30 13.32 7.45
CA THR A 195 -5.65 13.84 7.41
C THR A 195 -5.51 15.18 6.70
N SER A 196 -5.92 15.24 5.43
CA SER A 196 -5.96 16.48 4.66
C SER A 196 -6.56 17.57 5.54
N ALA A 197 -5.71 18.49 6.00
CA ALA A 197 -6.15 19.59 6.84
C ALA A 197 -7.26 20.33 6.06
N PRO A 198 -8.37 20.69 6.72
CA PRO A 198 -9.41 21.44 6.05
C PRO A 198 -8.80 22.72 5.48
N ILE A 199 -9.10 23.00 4.22
CA ILE A 199 -8.55 24.16 3.48
C ILE A 199 -8.94 25.49 4.16
N PHE A 200 -10.00 25.47 4.98
CA PHE A 200 -10.53 26.61 5.72
C PHE A 200 -10.72 26.23 7.19
N GLY A 201 -10.11 27.00 8.10
CA GLY A 201 -10.18 26.85 9.56
C GLY A 201 -11.11 27.87 10.23
N GLU A 202 -10.94 28.06 11.53
CA GLU A 202 -11.80 28.96 12.33
C GLU A 202 -11.63 30.44 11.95
N GLU A 203 -10.44 30.86 11.49
CA GLU A 203 -10.18 32.26 11.14
C GLU A 203 -10.78 32.63 9.77
N SER A 204 -10.93 31.66 8.86
CA SER A 204 -11.57 31.87 7.55
C SER A 204 -13.09 31.66 7.53
N GLN A 205 -13.69 31.06 8.57
CA GLN A 205 -15.14 30.82 8.67
C GLN A 205 -16.01 32.08 8.52
N PRO A 206 -15.70 33.23 9.16
CA PRO A 206 -16.50 34.45 9.03
C PRO A 206 -16.55 34.96 7.58
N PHE A 207 -15.46 34.78 6.83
CA PHE A 207 -15.38 35.20 5.43
C PHE A 207 -16.17 34.27 4.51
N LEU A 208 -16.22 32.97 4.81
CA LEU A 208 -17.08 32.02 4.10
C LEU A 208 -18.56 32.29 4.35
N GLU A 209 -18.94 32.72 5.55
CA GLU A 209 -20.33 33.11 5.86
C GLU A 209 -20.74 34.38 5.10
N VAL A 210 -19.85 35.36 4.99
CA VAL A 210 -20.04 36.57 4.17
C VAL A 210 -20.14 36.22 2.68
N LEU A 211 -19.31 35.31 2.16
CA LEU A 211 -19.41 34.85 0.77
C LEU A 211 -20.67 34.02 0.51
N ALA A 212 -21.09 33.17 1.46
CA ALA A 212 -22.30 32.36 1.33
C ALA A 212 -23.58 33.20 1.36
N SER A 213 -23.55 34.35 2.04
CA SER A 213 -24.64 35.31 2.09
C SER A 213 -24.57 36.39 1.00
N ALA A 214 -23.44 36.50 0.29
CA ALA A 214 -23.28 37.42 -0.82
C ALA A 214 -24.24 37.08 -1.97
N ARG A 215 -24.94 38.10 -2.48
CA ARG A 215 -25.78 38.01 -3.68
C ARG A 215 -25.20 38.89 -4.76
N THR A 216 -25.20 38.41 -6.00
CA THR A 216 -24.85 39.23 -7.15
C THR A 216 -25.92 40.29 -7.36
N ILE A 217 -25.54 41.57 -7.26
CA ILE A 217 -26.43 42.70 -7.47
C ILE A 217 -26.10 43.35 -8.81
N ASN A 218 -27.12 43.57 -9.63
CA ASN A 218 -26.98 44.37 -10.85
C ASN A 218 -27.17 45.85 -10.50
N VAL A 219 -26.07 46.56 -10.35
CA VAL A 219 -26.02 47.96 -9.92
C VAL A 219 -26.89 48.87 -10.83
N ALA A 220 -26.89 48.63 -12.15
CA ALA A 220 -27.66 49.44 -13.09
C ALA A 220 -29.18 49.26 -12.92
N GLU A 221 -29.64 48.05 -12.58
CA GLU A 221 -31.07 47.76 -12.35
C GLU A 221 -31.55 48.28 -10.99
N GLU A 222 -30.71 48.20 -9.95
CA GLU A 222 -31.05 48.71 -8.62
C GLU A 222 -31.07 50.25 -8.56
N ILE A 223 -30.19 50.93 -9.31
CA ILE A 223 -30.23 52.39 -9.48
C ILE A 223 -31.49 52.80 -10.24
N ALA A 224 -31.83 52.11 -11.33
CA ALA A 224 -33.04 52.39 -12.10
C ALA A 224 -34.34 52.19 -11.29
N ALA A 225 -34.30 51.29 -10.30
CA ALA A 225 -35.39 51.06 -9.36
C ALA A 225 -35.38 51.98 -8.14
N GLY A 226 -34.41 52.89 -8.02
CA GLY A 226 -34.29 53.85 -6.92
C GLY A 226 -33.86 53.25 -5.57
N ARG A 227 -33.37 52.00 -5.57
CA ARG A 227 -32.96 51.27 -4.36
C ARG A 227 -31.45 51.35 -4.08
N MET A 228 -30.68 51.99 -4.96
CA MET A 228 -29.27 52.28 -4.77
C MET A 228 -28.92 53.70 -5.23
N ARG A 229 -27.99 54.35 -4.51
CA ARG A 229 -27.48 55.69 -4.85
C ARG A 229 -25.97 55.76 -4.58
N GLU A 230 -25.24 56.41 -5.48
CA GLU A 230 -23.84 56.80 -5.29
C GLU A 230 -23.78 58.14 -4.55
N LEU A 231 -22.95 58.24 -3.52
CA LEU A 231 -22.67 59.52 -2.86
C LEU A 231 -21.62 60.32 -3.63
N GLU A 232 -21.51 61.62 -3.32
CA GLU A 232 -20.55 62.52 -3.96
C GLU A 232 -19.08 62.11 -3.73
N ASP A 233 -18.82 61.23 -2.75
CA ASP A 233 -17.52 60.66 -2.42
C ASP A 233 -17.22 59.32 -3.14
N GLY A 234 -18.13 58.83 -3.98
CA GLY A 234 -17.99 57.57 -4.72
C GLY A 234 -18.48 56.34 -3.95
N THR A 235 -19.02 56.50 -2.74
CA THR A 235 -19.51 55.37 -1.92
C THR A 235 -20.91 54.94 -2.34
N TRP A 236 -21.13 53.63 -2.48
CA TRP A 236 -22.43 53.06 -2.83
C TRP A 236 -23.30 52.83 -1.59
N ILE A 237 -24.52 53.35 -1.59
CA ILE A 237 -25.51 53.12 -0.53
C ILE A 237 -26.71 52.38 -1.09
N LYS A 238 -27.16 51.35 -0.36
CA LYS A 238 -28.43 50.66 -0.60
C LYS A 238 -29.52 51.28 0.25
N ILE A 239 -30.66 51.58 -0.38
CA ILE A 239 -31.85 52.14 0.23
C ILE A 239 -32.88 51.02 0.33
N HIS A 240 -33.20 50.61 1.55
CA HIS A 240 -34.21 49.57 1.80
C HIS A 240 -35.63 50.13 1.66
N ASP A 241 -36.62 49.25 1.49
CA ASP A 241 -38.02 49.63 1.31
C ASP A 241 -38.62 50.39 2.52
N ASP A 242 -37.95 50.33 3.68
CA ASP A 242 -38.27 51.07 4.90
C ASP A 242 -37.57 52.45 5.02
N GLY A 243 -36.80 52.84 3.99
CA GLY A 243 -36.08 54.11 3.93
C GLY A 243 -34.76 54.13 4.69
N ARG A 244 -34.28 52.99 5.21
CA ARG A 244 -32.96 52.90 5.83
C ARG A 244 -31.86 52.85 4.78
N GLU A 245 -30.85 53.66 4.98
CA GLU A 245 -29.63 53.71 4.16
C GLU A 245 -28.57 52.79 4.78
N GLU A 246 -28.09 51.82 4.02
CA GLU A 246 -27.00 50.92 4.39
C GLU A 246 -25.82 51.17 3.44
N VAL A 247 -24.67 51.54 4.00
CA VAL A 247 -23.43 51.73 3.24
C VAL A 247 -22.93 50.37 2.81
N LEU A 248 -22.74 50.18 1.50
CA LEU A 248 -22.07 49.00 1.00
C LEU A 248 -20.58 49.20 1.20
N GLU A 249 -19.99 48.47 2.15
CA GLU A 249 -18.53 48.44 2.30
C GLU A 249 -17.93 47.85 1.02
N GLU A 250 -17.22 48.69 0.24
CA GLU A 250 -16.37 48.19 -0.83
C GLU A 250 -15.22 47.39 -0.19
N LEU A 251 -15.24 46.11 -0.49
CA LEU A 251 -14.29 45.12 -0.02
C LEU A 251 -12.97 45.21 -0.81
N GLU A 252 -12.42 46.42 -1.00
CA GLU A 252 -11.16 46.64 -1.73
C GLU A 252 -10.00 45.80 -1.15
N ASN A 253 -10.07 45.44 0.13
CA ASN A 253 -9.05 44.65 0.83
C ASN A 253 -9.51 43.23 1.21
N PHE A 254 -10.58 42.69 0.62
CA PHE A 254 -11.07 41.35 0.97
C PHE A 254 -10.07 40.25 0.64
N GLY A 255 -9.45 40.32 -0.54
CA GLY A 255 -8.43 39.36 -0.94
C GLY A 255 -7.27 39.31 0.06
N GLU A 256 -6.75 40.48 0.43
CA GLU A 256 -5.66 40.58 1.41
C GLU A 256 -6.08 40.06 2.79
N ARG A 257 -7.29 40.38 3.26
CA ARG A 257 -7.79 39.89 4.55
C ARG A 257 -8.05 38.39 4.57
N LEU A 258 -8.55 37.83 3.46
CA LEU A 258 -8.76 36.40 3.29
C LEU A 258 -7.41 35.66 3.22
N ASP A 259 -6.43 36.19 2.50
CA ASP A 259 -5.09 35.61 2.41
C ASP A 259 -4.39 35.59 3.78
N VAL A 260 -4.54 36.65 4.57
CA VAL A 260 -4.03 36.71 5.95
C VAL A 260 -4.73 35.68 6.85
N ALA A 261 -6.06 35.53 6.73
CA ALA A 261 -6.82 34.53 7.50
C ALA A 261 -6.43 33.08 7.11
N LEU A 262 -6.27 32.82 5.80
CA LEU A 262 -5.81 31.53 5.30
C LEU A 262 -4.38 31.20 5.76
N ALA A 263 -3.49 32.20 5.80
CA ALA A 263 -2.14 32.03 6.33
C ALA A 263 -2.14 31.73 7.84
N ALA A 264 -3.03 32.36 8.61
CA ALA A 264 -3.19 32.09 10.05
C ALA A 264 -3.77 30.68 10.32
N ASP A 265 -4.77 30.26 9.54
CA ASP A 265 -5.31 28.90 9.59
C ASP A 265 -4.24 27.86 9.22
N ALA A 266 -3.46 28.12 8.17
CA ALA A 266 -2.36 27.24 7.75
C ALA A 266 -1.26 27.13 8.82
N ALA A 267 -0.90 28.24 9.48
CA ALA A 267 0.05 28.24 10.58
C ALA A 267 -0.46 27.43 11.78
N THR A 268 -1.73 27.62 12.15
CA THR A 268 -2.36 26.89 13.26
C THR A 268 -2.46 25.39 12.98
N ALA A 269 -2.83 25.02 11.74
CA ALA A 269 -2.85 23.63 11.29
C ALA A 269 -1.43 23.01 11.27
N ALA A 270 -0.43 23.76 10.84
CA ALA A 270 0.97 23.31 10.85
C ALA A 270 1.49 23.09 12.29
N GLU A 271 1.15 23.97 13.23
CA GLU A 271 1.50 23.82 14.64
C GLU A 271 0.77 22.64 15.32
N ALA A 272 -0.50 22.40 14.98
CA ALA A 272 -1.24 21.25 15.46
C ALA A 272 -0.62 19.94 14.93
N ALA A 273 -0.34 19.88 13.62
CA ALA A 273 0.33 18.75 12.99
C ALA A 273 1.74 18.52 13.57
N ALA A 274 2.50 19.58 13.84
CA ALA A 274 3.82 19.49 14.48
C ALA A 274 3.73 18.94 15.92
N ARG A 275 2.72 19.35 16.70
CA ARG A 275 2.46 18.82 18.04
C ARG A 275 2.07 17.35 18.02
N GLU A 276 1.20 16.96 17.08
CA GLU A 276 0.81 15.56 16.89
C GLU A 276 1.99 14.69 16.49
N ARG A 277 2.85 15.18 15.57
CA ARG A 277 4.10 14.50 15.19
C ARG A 277 5.04 14.34 16.37
N ALA A 278 5.27 15.40 17.14
CA ALA A 278 6.16 15.34 18.30
C ALA A 278 5.63 14.37 19.39
N ALA A 279 4.31 14.34 19.62
CA ALA A 279 3.68 13.41 20.54
C ALA A 279 3.78 11.95 20.05
N TRP A 280 3.61 11.73 18.74
CA TRP A 280 3.78 10.42 18.11
C TRP A 280 5.23 9.93 18.19
N GLU A 281 6.21 10.78 17.89
CA GLU A 281 7.64 10.47 17.99
C GLU A 281 8.02 10.06 19.42
N ALA A 282 7.54 10.80 20.43
CA ALA A 282 7.76 10.45 21.84
C ALA A 282 7.16 9.08 22.21
N TYR A 283 5.96 8.79 21.74
CA TYR A 283 5.29 7.50 21.95
C TYR A 283 6.00 6.33 21.25
N VAL A 284 6.49 6.53 20.03
CA VAL A 284 7.29 5.55 19.27
C VAL A 284 8.59 5.25 20.02
N GLU A 285 9.26 6.30 20.52
CA GLU A 285 10.52 6.17 21.26
C GLU A 285 10.33 5.42 22.59
N GLU A 286 9.25 5.71 23.33
CA GLU A 286 8.90 4.96 24.54
C GLU A 286 8.67 3.47 24.24
N ARG A 287 7.98 3.15 23.13
CA ARG A 287 7.76 1.77 22.69
C ARG A 287 9.04 1.07 22.21
N ARG A 288 9.99 1.81 21.63
CA ARG A 288 11.33 1.28 21.30
C ARG A 288 12.10 0.89 22.56
N GLN A 289 11.99 1.68 23.63
CA GLN A 289 12.66 1.42 24.91
C GLN A 289 12.04 0.24 25.69
N GLY A 290 10.76 -0.08 25.48
CA GLY A 290 10.01 -1.12 26.19
C GLY A 290 10.40 -2.59 25.89
N GLY A 291 11.17 -2.88 24.83
CA GLY A 291 11.77 -4.19 24.56
C GLY A 291 10.79 -5.30 24.09
N ARG A 292 11.08 -5.91 22.94
CA ARG A 292 10.15 -6.74 22.16
C ARG A 292 10.35 -8.24 22.35
N ILE A 293 10.14 -8.75 23.56
CA ILE A 293 10.08 -10.19 23.97
C ILE A 293 11.22 -10.63 24.92
N PHE A 294 12.41 -10.02 24.92
CA PHE A 294 13.48 -10.28 25.91
C PHE A 294 13.85 -9.06 26.79
N GLY A 295 12.86 -8.25 27.16
CA GLY A 295 13.02 -7.10 28.07
C GLY A 295 13.46 -7.41 29.51
N PHE A 296 14.02 -8.58 29.80
CA PHE A 296 14.56 -8.93 31.13
C PHE A 296 15.91 -8.27 31.45
N GLY A 297 16.58 -7.64 30.48
CA GLY A 297 17.95 -7.13 30.66
C GLY A 297 18.08 -5.72 31.26
N ARG A 298 17.19 -4.76 30.95
CA ARG A 298 17.38 -3.35 31.37
C ARG A 298 16.54 -2.92 32.57
N ALA A 299 15.37 -3.51 32.77
CA ALA A 299 14.55 -3.21 33.96
C ALA A 299 15.20 -3.73 35.26
N TRP A 300 15.98 -4.81 35.19
CA TRP A 300 16.69 -5.35 36.35
C TRP A 300 17.93 -4.52 36.71
N ILE A 301 18.68 -4.04 35.71
CA ILE A 301 19.88 -3.21 35.92
C ILE A 301 19.54 -1.83 36.51
N ARG A 302 18.39 -1.24 36.16
CA ARG A 302 17.97 0.02 36.77
C ARG A 302 17.51 -0.14 38.23
N ARG A 303 16.78 -1.23 38.55
CA ARG A 303 16.39 -1.52 39.94
C ARG A 303 17.56 -1.91 40.84
N SER A 304 18.64 -2.48 40.30
CA SER A 304 19.83 -2.79 41.10
C SER A 304 20.77 -1.59 41.30
N ALA A 305 20.72 -0.59 40.41
CA ALA A 305 21.46 0.67 40.57
C ALA A 305 20.78 1.65 41.53
N ASP A 306 19.44 1.64 41.61
CA ASP A 306 18.69 2.46 42.58
C ASP A 306 18.58 1.81 43.97
N ALA A 307 19.06 0.56 44.12
CA ALA A 307 19.05 -0.21 45.37
C ALA A 307 20.45 -0.40 45.98
N SER A 308 21.47 0.30 45.47
CA SER A 308 22.84 0.32 46.02
C SER A 308 23.22 1.70 46.52
#